data_AF-A0A2V6PK13-F1
#
_entry.id   AF-A0A2V6PK13-F1
#
_cell.length_a   1.000
_cell.length_b   1.000
_cell.length_c   1.000
_cell.angle_alpha   90.00
_cell.angle_beta   90.00
_cell.angle_gamma   90.00
#
_symmetry.space_group_name_H-M   'P 1'
#
loop_
_entity.id
_entity.type
_entity.pdbx_description
1 polymer ?
#
loop_
_entity_poly.entity_id
_entity_poly.type
_entity_poly.pdbx_seq_one_letter_code
_entity_poly.pdbx_strand_id
1 'polypeptide(L)'
;MSPSSFAAAEIVVEGRVQGVGYRAWVERRASFLGLAGYVMNLADGRVKVYAEGERSVIEDLIGQLREGPRLAKVERAHVTWVTPGARLSSFDVRYTGGTR
;
A
#
# COMPACT_ATOMS: atom_id res chain seq x y z
N MET A 1 10.04 24.00 8.87
CA MET A 1 9.80 22.57 8.55
C MET A 1 8.83 22.05 9.59
N SER A 2 7.59 21.76 9.20
CA SER A 2 6.64 21.10 10.11
C SER A 2 7.23 19.75 10.56
N PRO A 3 6.98 19.29 11.80
CA PRO A 3 7.43 17.96 12.20
C PRO A 3 6.82 16.93 11.26
N SER A 4 7.68 16.18 10.56
CA SER A 4 7.31 14.96 9.85
C SER A 4 6.69 14.04 10.91
N SER A 5 5.37 13.90 10.87
CA SER A 5 4.65 13.02 11.80
C SER A 5 4.71 11.61 11.24
N PHE A 6 5.27 10.70 12.03
CA PHE A 6 5.23 9.28 11.73
C PHE A 6 3.78 8.80 11.84
N ALA A 7 3.27 8.13 10.81
CA ALA A 7 1.89 7.71 10.68
C ALA A 7 1.80 6.32 10.05
N ALA A 8 0.61 5.73 10.11
CA ALA A 8 0.27 4.51 9.41
C ALA A 8 -1.10 4.63 8.73
N ALA A 9 -1.25 3.97 7.58
CA ALA A 9 -2.51 3.94 6.84
C ALA A 9 -2.79 2.54 6.29
N GLU A 10 -4.05 2.15 6.35
CA GLU A 10 -4.60 1.06 5.54
C GLU A 10 -5.28 1.66 4.31
N ILE A 11 -4.88 1.20 3.12
CA ILE A 11 -5.46 1.60 1.84
C ILE A 11 -6.06 0.39 1.16
N VAL A 12 -7.35 0.46 0.84
CA VAL A 12 -8.04 -0.56 0.06
C VAL A 12 -8.32 -0.02 -1.34
N VAL A 13 -7.78 -0.70 -2.35
CA VAL A 13 -7.88 -0.30 -3.75
C VAL A 13 -8.82 -1.25 -4.49
N GLU A 14 -9.75 -0.65 -5.23
CA GLU A 14 -10.83 -1.31 -5.97
C GLU A 14 -10.71 -1.01 -7.47
N GLY A 15 -11.16 -1.95 -8.31
CA GLY A 15 -11.13 -1.86 -9.77
C GLY A 15 -10.39 -3.03 -10.41
N ARG A 16 -9.82 -2.82 -11.60
CA ARG A 16 -8.97 -3.81 -12.27
C ARG A 16 -7.56 -3.77 -11.69
N VAL A 17 -7.37 -4.42 -10.54
CA VAL A 17 -6.13 -4.37 -9.75
C VAL A 17 -5.48 -5.74 -9.51
N GLN A 18 -6.11 -6.84 -9.92
CA GLN A 18 -5.52 -8.19 -9.89
C GLN A 18 -5.14 -8.66 -11.30
N GLY A 19 -4.12 -9.54 -11.40
CA GLY A 19 -3.61 -10.02 -12.69
C GLY A 19 -2.82 -8.99 -13.52
N VAL A 20 -2.61 -7.78 -12.98
CA VAL A 20 -1.96 -6.64 -13.68
C VAL A 20 -0.61 -6.24 -13.06
N GLY A 21 -0.06 -7.08 -12.18
CA GLY A 21 1.21 -6.80 -11.49
C GLY A 21 1.11 -5.72 -10.40
N TYR A 22 -0.09 -5.38 -9.94
CA TYR A 22 -0.32 -4.28 -8.98
C TYR A 22 0.49 -4.44 -7.69
N ARG A 23 0.46 -5.61 -7.04
CA ARG A 23 1.22 -5.86 -5.79
C ARG A 23 2.72 -5.59 -5.93
N ALA A 24 3.36 -6.17 -6.95
CA ALA A 24 4.78 -5.96 -7.22
C ALA A 24 5.10 -4.49 -7.58
N TRP A 25 4.17 -3.80 -8.23
CA TRP A 25 4.30 -2.38 -8.52
C TRP A 25 4.23 -1.53 -7.24
N VAL A 26 3.29 -1.83 -6.33
CA VAL A 26 3.16 -1.14 -5.02
C VAL A 26 4.40 -1.37 -4.18
N GLU A 27 4.85 -2.62 -4.06
CA GLU A 27 6.06 -2.98 -3.29
C GLU A 27 7.27 -2.16 -3.75
N ARG A 28 7.57 -2.14 -5.04
CA ARG A 28 8.70 -1.35 -5.57
C ARG A 28 8.55 0.14 -5.25
N ARG A 29 7.33 0.67 -5.33
CA ARG A 29 7.10 2.09 -5.17
C ARG A 29 7.17 2.52 -3.71
N ALA A 30 6.55 1.77 -2.81
CA ALA A 30 6.64 2.00 -1.37
C ALA A 30 8.08 1.86 -0.87
N SER A 31 8.81 0.84 -1.32
CA SER A 31 10.22 0.66 -1.00
C SER A 31 11.09 1.81 -1.51
N PHE A 32 10.85 2.31 -2.73
CA PHE A 32 11.54 3.49 -3.27
C PHE A 32 11.29 4.76 -2.43
N LEU A 33 10.07 4.90 -1.89
CA LEU A 33 9.70 6.00 -1.02
C LEU A 33 10.21 5.84 0.43
N GLY A 34 10.87 4.72 0.76
CA GLY A 34 11.36 4.45 2.12
C GLY A 34 10.24 4.15 3.13
N LEU A 35 9.07 3.73 2.66
CA LEU A 35 7.96 3.30 3.51
C LEU A 35 8.14 1.84 3.92
N ALA A 36 7.67 1.50 5.12
CA ALA A 36 7.57 0.12 5.58
C ALA A 36 6.10 -0.32 5.57
N GLY A 37 5.82 -1.62 5.44
CA GLY A 37 4.45 -2.06 5.28
C GLY A 37 4.28 -3.37 4.53
N TYR A 38 3.12 -3.52 3.91
CA TYR A 38 2.86 -4.65 3.04
C TYR A 38 1.74 -4.37 2.05
N VAL A 39 1.69 -5.18 0.99
CA VAL A 39 0.58 -5.22 0.04
C VAL A 39 0.10 -6.65 -0.16
N MET A 40 -1.21 -6.85 -0.22
CA MET A 40 -1.82 -8.17 -0.43
C MET A 40 -3.10 -8.09 -1.26
N ASN A 41 -3.43 -9.20 -1.93
CA ASN A 41 -4.74 -9.36 -2.55
C ASN A 41 -5.74 -9.79 -1.47
N LEU A 42 -6.94 -9.21 -1.51
CA LEU A 42 -8.09 -9.66 -0.74
C LEU A 42 -8.87 -10.70 -1.56
N ALA A 43 -9.62 -11.56 -0.85
CA ALA A 43 -10.42 -12.63 -1.45
C ALA A 43 -11.56 -12.11 -2.33
N ASP A 44 -12.00 -10.87 -2.10
CA ASP A 44 -13.06 -10.19 -2.84
C ASP A 44 -12.57 -9.46 -4.10
N GLY A 45 -11.32 -9.68 -4.52
CA GLY A 45 -10.76 -9.08 -5.73
C GLY A 45 -10.04 -7.74 -5.51
N ARG A 46 -10.11 -7.16 -4.30
CA ARG A 46 -9.43 -5.89 -3.97
C ARG A 46 -7.95 -6.09 -3.62
N VAL A 47 -7.23 -4.98 -3.49
CA VAL A 47 -5.86 -4.94 -2.95
C VAL A 47 -5.86 -4.15 -1.64
N LYS A 48 -5.28 -4.73 -0.59
CA LYS A 48 -5.01 -4.03 0.67
C LYS A 48 -3.54 -3.66 0.72
N VAL A 49 -3.27 -2.41 1.08
CA VAL A 49 -1.96 -1.86 1.38
C VAL A 49 -1.97 -1.41 2.83
N TYR A 50 -0.93 -1.75 3.57
CA TYR A 50 -0.60 -1.12 4.84
C TYR A 50 0.74 -0.41 4.67
N ALA A 51 0.83 0.85 5.06
CA ALA A 51 2.06 1.64 4.97
C ALA A 51 2.30 2.41 6.26
N GLU A 52 3.54 2.42 6.72
CA GLU A 52 4.04 3.19 7.85
C GLU A 52 5.24 4.04 7.41
N GLY A 53 5.34 5.26 7.94
CA GLY A 53 6.40 6.20 7.58
C GLY A 53 6.00 7.64 7.86
N GLU A 54 6.68 8.58 7.21
CA GLU A 54 6.24 9.97 7.22
C GLU A 54 4.87 10.09 6.54
N ARG A 55 3.95 10.81 7.17
CA ARG A 55 2.60 11.05 6.63
C ARG A 55 2.59 11.57 5.19
N SER A 56 3.41 12.57 4.88
CA SER A 56 3.47 13.16 3.52
C SER A 56 3.89 12.13 2.46
N VAL A 57 4.82 11.25 2.81
CA VAL A 57 5.29 10.17 1.94
C VAL A 57 4.21 9.09 1.74
N ILE A 58 3.41 8.81 2.78
CA ILE A 58 2.23 7.94 2.64
C ILE A 58 1.19 8.59 1.72
N GLU A 59 0.98 9.90 1.82
CA GLU A 59 0.09 10.66 0.94
C GLU A 59 0.57 10.61 -0.53
N ASP A 60 1.89 10.70 -0.76
CA ASP A 60 2.49 10.51 -2.09
C ASP A 60 2.25 9.09 -2.64
N LEU A 61 2.40 8.06 -1.79
CA LEU A 61 2.08 6.70 -2.18
C LEU A 61 0.59 6.59 -2.54
N ILE A 62 -0.32 7.14 -1.72
CA ILE A 62 -1.78 7.12 -1.98
C ILE A 62 -2.11 7.75 -3.34
N GLY A 63 -1.47 8.87 -3.70
CA GLY A 63 -1.64 9.50 -5.00
C GLY A 63 -1.31 8.54 -6.14
N GLN A 64 -0.19 7.84 -6.04
CA GLN A 64 0.26 6.88 -7.04
C GLN A 64 -0.61 5.62 -7.07
N LEU A 65 -1.11 5.15 -5.92
CA LEU A 65 -2.04 4.02 -5.85
C LEU A 65 -3.33 4.30 -6.66
N ARG A 66 -3.74 5.56 -6.80
CA ARG A 66 -4.91 5.94 -7.62
C ARG A 66 -4.64 5.82 -9.12
N GLU A 67 -3.38 5.85 -9.54
CA GLU A 67 -2.99 5.64 -10.94
C GLU A 67 -2.73 4.16 -11.23
N GLY A 68 -1.90 3.53 -10.39
CA GLY A 68 -1.49 2.14 -10.55
C GLY A 68 -0.57 1.90 -11.76
N PRO A 69 -0.20 0.63 -12.04
CA PRO A 69 0.57 0.27 -13.23
C PRO A 69 -0.27 0.41 -14.51
N ARG A 70 0.41 0.51 -15.68
CA ARG A 70 -0.20 0.73 -17.01
C ARG A 70 -1.43 -0.14 -17.35
N LEU A 71 -1.50 -1.38 -16.86
CA LEU A 71 -2.60 -2.30 -17.16
C LEU A 71 -3.74 -2.26 -16.12
N ALA A 72 -3.53 -1.55 -15.01
CA ALA A 72 -4.54 -1.37 -13.98
C ALA A 72 -5.55 -0.29 -14.37
N LYS A 73 -6.76 -0.42 -13.82
CA LYS A 73 -7.76 0.63 -13.83
C LYS A 73 -8.31 0.73 -12.41
N VAL A 74 -7.88 1.75 -11.68
CA VAL A 74 -8.32 1.99 -10.30
C VAL A 74 -9.62 2.78 -10.36
N GLU A 75 -10.64 2.27 -9.67
CA GLU A 75 -11.94 2.92 -9.56
C GLU A 75 -12.03 3.69 -8.24
N ARG A 76 -11.44 3.15 -7.18
CA ARG A 76 -11.47 3.76 -5.85
C ARG A 76 -10.27 3.35 -5.02
N ALA A 77 -9.82 4.26 -4.17
CA ALA A 77 -8.86 4.00 -3.10
C ALA A 77 -9.42 4.57 -1.78
N HIS A 78 -9.80 3.68 -0.87
CA HIS A 78 -10.25 4.03 0.47
C HIS A 78 -9.06 4.07 1.42
N VAL A 79 -8.86 5.20 2.10
CA VAL A 79 -7.75 5.41 3.04
C VAL A 79 -8.31 5.48 4.45
N THR A 80 -7.76 4.66 5.35
CA THR A 80 -8.02 4.71 6.78
C THR A 80 -6.70 4.93 7.50
N TRP A 81 -6.55 6.08 8.14
CA TRP A 81 -5.40 6.34 9.02
C TRP A 81 -5.56 5.53 10.30
N VAL A 82 -4.51 4.84 10.70
CA VAL A 82 -4.51 3.94 11.86
C VAL A 82 -3.33 4.25 12.77
N THR A 83 -3.41 3.80 14.01
CA THR A 83 -2.25 3.86 14.91
C THR A 83 -1.13 2.98 14.33
N PRO A 84 0.11 3.49 14.21
CA PRO A 84 1.25 2.67 13.80
C PRO A 84 1.41 1.46 14.72
N GLY A 85 1.70 0.31 14.13
CA GLY A 85 1.90 -0.93 14.84
C GLY A 85 3.33 -1.09 15.32
N ALA A 86 3.80 -2.34 15.37
CA ALA A 86 5.23 -2.60 15.50
C ALA A 86 5.94 -2.10 14.24
N ARG A 87 6.97 -1.26 14.42
CA ARG A 87 7.74 -0.69 13.30
C ARG A 87 8.26 -1.81 12.40
N LEU A 88 7.73 -1.82 11.18
CA LEU A 88 8.26 -2.65 10.11
C LEU A 88 9.54 -2.00 9.56
N SER A 89 10.47 -2.83 9.08
CA SER A 89 11.74 -2.38 8.47
C SER A 89 11.78 -2.53 6.95
N SER A 90 10.74 -3.12 6.36
CA SER A 90 10.63 -3.43 4.94
C SER A 90 9.19 -3.26 4.46
N PHE A 91 9.02 -3.26 3.15
CA PHE A 91 7.72 -3.32 2.51
C PHE A 91 7.65 -4.56 1.62
N ASP A 92 6.74 -5.47 1.93
CA ASP A 92 6.72 -6.81 1.31
C ASP A 92 5.35 -7.17 0.73
N VAL A 93 5.34 -7.99 -0.33
CA VAL A 93 4.11 -8.66 -0.78
C VAL A 93 3.71 -9.77 0.21
N ARG A 94 2.51 -9.67 0.80
CA ARG A 94 1.92 -10.73 1.62
C ARG A 94 0.92 -11.56 0.83
N TYR A 95 0.89 -12.85 1.14
CA TYR A 95 -0.06 -13.82 0.59
C TYR A 95 -0.96 -14.31 1.71
N THR A 96 -2.27 -14.31 1.49
CA THR A 96 -3.24 -14.95 2.38
C THR A 96 -3.12 -16.46 2.24
N GLY A 97 -2.51 -17.11 3.24
CA GLY A 97 -2.47 -18.56 3.36
C GLY A 97 -1.18 -19.21 2.87
N GLY A 98 -0.45 -19.78 3.83
CA GLY A 98 0.75 -20.56 3.64
C GLY A 98 1.40 -20.90 4.98
N THR A 99 0.61 -21.32 5.97
CA THR A 99 1.15 -22.18 7.02
C THR A 99 1.74 -23.40 6.30
N ARG A 100 3.05 -23.56 6.37
CA ARG A 100 3.63 -24.90 6.34
C ARG A 100 3.61 -25.42 7.76
#